data_AF-A0A6N0HZ68-F1
#
_entry.id   AF-A0A6N0HZ68-F1
#
_cell.length_a   1.000
_cell.length_b   1.000
_cell.length_c   1.000
_cell.angle_alpha   90.00
_cell.angle_beta   90.00
_cell.angle_gamma   90.00
#
_symmetry.space_group_name_H-M   'P 1'
#
loop_
_entity.id
_entity.type
_entity.pdbx_description
1 polymer ?
#
loop_
_entity_poly.entity_id
_entity_poly.type
_entity_poly.pdbx_seq_one_letter_code
_entity_poly.pdbx_strand_id
1 'polypeptide(L)'
;MKLVPQAKIVAIYVIVGSLWIYFSDMVIGNIFGSAESITAAQSIKGWAFIAVTGAMLFYLINRAVDALTKAKNEVVESYEQTMQGWVQVMDLRHKETKDHTERVTRMTVRFARLAGITDEKALKHIERGTMLHDVGKIGIPDAILIKPGKLNEEEWTHMKLHPSIAHDLLSKIKFLENSLDEPPQFNGYF
;
A
#
# COMPACT_ATOMS: atom_id res chain seq x y z
N MET A 1 19.09 -18.56 13.27
CA MET A 1 17.82 -18.25 12.57
C MET A 1 17.16 -17.06 13.27
N LYS A 2 16.89 -15.93 12.59
CA LYS A 2 16.24 -14.78 13.22
C LYS A 2 14.76 -15.11 13.45
N LEU A 3 14.29 -15.03 14.70
CA LEU A 3 12.88 -15.21 15.02
C LEU A 3 12.01 -14.17 14.31
N VAL A 4 10.87 -14.60 13.78
CA VAL A 4 9.84 -13.69 13.25
C VAL A 4 9.27 -12.81 14.38
N PRO A 5 8.85 -11.57 14.11
CA PRO A 5 8.42 -10.62 15.15
C PRO A 5 7.36 -11.18 16.11
N GLN A 6 6.41 -11.96 15.61
CA GLN A 6 5.37 -12.61 16.39
C GLN A 6 5.95 -13.62 17.37
N ALA A 7 6.89 -14.45 16.91
CA ALA A 7 7.57 -15.44 17.74
C ALA A 7 8.43 -14.78 18.83
N LYS A 8 8.99 -13.59 18.56
CA LYS A 8 9.69 -12.80 19.59
C LYS A 8 8.74 -12.30 20.67
N ILE A 9 7.57 -11.77 20.29
CA ILE A 9 6.56 -11.29 21.25
C ILE A 9 6.09 -12.44 22.14
N VAL A 10 5.76 -13.58 21.54
CA VAL A 10 5.35 -14.79 22.28
C VAL A 10 6.46 -15.28 23.21
N ALA A 11 7.71 -15.35 22.73
CA ALA A 11 8.83 -15.78 23.54
C ALA A 11 9.07 -14.84 24.74
N ILE A 12 9.03 -13.52 24.53
CA ILE A 12 9.14 -12.52 25.61
C ILE A 12 8.02 -12.72 26.62
N TYR A 13 6.77 -12.86 26.17
CA TYR A 13 5.62 -13.06 27.03
C TYR A 13 5.74 -14.34 27.88
N VAL A 14 6.11 -15.47 27.26
CA VAL A 14 6.28 -16.74 27.97
C VAL A 14 7.39 -16.64 29.01
N ILE A 15 8.56 -16.10 28.65
CA ILE A 15 9.69 -15.97 29.57
C ILE A 15 9.33 -15.07 30.77
N VAL A 16 8.81 -13.87 30.51
CA VAL A 16 8.44 -12.92 31.56
C VAL A 16 7.32 -13.49 32.43
N GLY A 17 6.32 -14.14 31.82
CA GLY A 17 5.21 -14.74 32.54
C GLY A 17 5.63 -15.90 33.44
N SER A 18 6.44 -16.83 32.93
CA SER A 18 6.95 -17.95 33.72
C SER A 18 7.82 -17.50 34.89
N LEU A 19 8.70 -16.52 34.68
CA LEU A 19 9.53 -15.95 35.75
C LEU A 19 8.69 -15.25 36.83
N TRP A 20 7.66 -14.50 36.41
CA TRP A 20 6.75 -13.82 37.32
C TRP A 20 5.97 -14.81 38.19
N ILE A 21 5.37 -15.84 37.58
CA ILE A 21 4.56 -16.83 38.29
C ILE A 21 5.43 -17.49 39.37
N TYR A 22 6.58 -18.04 38.99
CA TYR A 22 7.50 -18.75 39.88
C TYR A 22 7.98 -17.89 41.05
N PHE A 23 8.51 -16.69 40.77
CA PHE A 23 9.10 -15.85 41.81
C PHE A 23 8.03 -15.30 42.77
N SER A 24 6.88 -14.92 42.23
CA SER A 24 5.81 -14.33 43.03
C SER A 24 5.13 -15.37 43.93
N ASP A 25 4.98 -16.63 43.49
CA ASP A 25 4.47 -17.70 44.34
C ASP A 25 5.38 -17.97 45.55
N MET A 26 6.71 -17.98 45.32
CA MET A 26 7.70 -18.15 46.37
C MET A 26 7.63 -17.02 47.42
N VAL A 27 7.45 -15.77 46.99
CA VAL A 27 7.37 -14.61 47.88
C VAL A 27 6.09 -14.60 48.70
N ILE A 28 4.94 -14.86 48.08
CA ILE A 28 3.64 -14.86 48.78
C ILE A 28 3.60 -15.97 49.83
N GLY A 29 4.11 -17.17 49.50
CA GLY A 29 4.15 -18.30 50.44
C GLY A 29 5.02 -18.07 51.67
N ASN A 30 6.04 -17.21 51.57
CA ASN A 30 6.97 -16.92 52.68
C ASN A 30 6.54 -15.73 53.54
N ILE A 31 5.68 -14.84 53.04
CA ILE A 31 5.29 -13.60 53.73
C ILE A 31 3.97 -13.77 54.51
N PHE A 32 3.03 -14.55 53.97
CA PHE A 32 1.68 -14.67 54.53
C PHE A 32 1.51 -15.96 55.32
N GLY A 33 1.11 -15.84 56.59
CA GLY A 33 0.99 -16.99 57.50
C GLY A 33 -0.37 -17.70 57.51
N SER A 34 -1.40 -17.15 56.85
CA SER A 34 -2.75 -17.74 56.79
C SER A 34 -3.17 -18.08 55.37
N ALA A 35 -3.87 -19.21 55.20
CA ALA A 35 -4.35 -19.66 53.88
C ALA A 35 -5.28 -18.64 53.20
N GLU A 36 -6.07 -17.90 53.98
CA GLU A 36 -6.96 -16.85 53.47
C GLU A 36 -6.18 -15.65 52.91
N SER A 37 -5.15 -15.17 53.62
CA SER A 37 -4.32 -14.05 53.15
C SER A 37 -3.47 -14.42 51.93
N ILE A 38 -2.96 -15.67 51.87
CA ILE A 38 -2.31 -16.22 50.67
C ILE A 38 -3.27 -16.21 49.48
N THR A 39 -4.51 -16.69 49.66
CA THR A 39 -5.51 -16.77 48.57
C THR A 39 -5.89 -15.39 48.04
N ALA A 40 -6.09 -14.42 48.94
CA ALA A 40 -6.36 -13.04 48.55
C ALA A 40 -5.18 -12.41 47.80
N ALA A 41 -3.96 -12.59 48.29
CA ALA A 41 -2.73 -12.09 47.66
C ALA A 41 -2.52 -12.69 46.26
N GLN A 42 -2.75 -14.01 46.09
CA GLN A 42 -2.64 -14.69 44.81
C GLN A 42 -3.67 -14.16 43.79
N SER A 43 -4.91 -13.89 44.24
CA SER A 43 -5.97 -13.35 43.38
C SER A 43 -5.62 -11.94 42.88
N ILE A 44 -5.19 -11.04 43.77
CA ILE A 44 -4.80 -9.67 43.42
C ILE A 44 -3.61 -9.68 42.45
N LYS A 45 -2.59 -10.49 42.74
CA LYS A 45 -1.43 -10.68 41.87
C LYS A 45 -1.84 -11.18 40.48
N GLY A 46 -2.75 -12.16 40.39
CA GLY A 46 -3.24 -12.68 39.11
C GLY A 46 -3.87 -11.58 38.26
N TRP A 47 -4.74 -10.77 38.85
CA TRP A 47 -5.34 -9.62 38.17
C TRP A 47 -4.31 -8.57 37.75
N ALA A 48 -3.35 -8.24 38.64
CA ALA A 48 -2.27 -7.31 38.32
C ALA A 48 -1.39 -7.82 37.17
N PHE A 49 -1.08 -9.11 37.14
CA PHE A 49 -0.33 -9.74 36.07
C PHE A 49 -1.07 -9.66 34.74
N ILE A 50 -2.36 -9.98 34.72
CA ILE A 50 -3.20 -9.88 33.51
C ILE A 50 -3.23 -8.43 33.00
N ALA A 51 -3.42 -7.45 33.90
CA ALA A 51 -3.46 -6.04 33.52
C ALA A 51 -2.13 -5.56 32.92
N VAL A 52 -1.00 -5.84 33.58
CA VAL A 52 0.33 -5.42 33.13
C VAL A 52 0.71 -6.11 31.82
N THR A 53 0.53 -7.42 31.73
CA THR A 53 0.89 -8.17 30.52
C THR A 53 -0.05 -7.86 29.36
N GLY A 54 -1.33 -7.60 29.62
CA GLY A 54 -2.28 -7.11 28.63
C GLY A 54 -1.87 -5.76 28.05
N ALA A 55 -1.49 -4.81 28.91
CA ALA A 55 -0.97 -3.51 28.47
C ALA A 55 0.33 -3.64 27.65
N MET A 56 1.24 -4.51 28.08
CA MET A 56 2.48 -4.82 27.36
C MET A 56 2.20 -5.41 25.97
N LEU A 57 1.31 -6.41 25.88
CA LEU A 57 0.94 -7.03 24.61
C LEU A 57 0.27 -6.02 23.67
N PHE A 58 -0.65 -5.21 24.18
CA PHE A 58 -1.29 -4.14 23.42
C PHE A 58 -0.24 -3.17 22.83
N TYR A 59 0.71 -2.72 23.65
CA TYR A 59 1.81 -1.87 23.19
C TYR A 59 2.67 -2.53 22.11
N LEU A 60 3.07 -3.78 22.30
CA LEU A 60 3.91 -4.51 21.33
C LEU A 60 3.18 -4.77 20.01
N ILE A 61 1.88 -5.09 20.07
CA ILE A 61 1.04 -5.30 18.89
C ILE A 61 0.90 -3.99 18.12
N ASN A 62 0.56 -2.88 18.78
CA ASN A 62 0.43 -1.59 18.12
C ASN A 62 1.73 -1.18 17.44
N ARG A 63 2.86 -1.31 18.15
CA ARG A 63 4.18 -1.02 17.57
C ARG A 63 4.48 -1.88 16.34
N ALA A 64 4.11 -3.16 16.36
CA ALA A 64 4.30 -4.06 15.21
C ALA A 64 3.40 -3.70 14.03
N VAL A 65 2.14 -3.33 14.30
CA VAL A 65 1.17 -2.88 13.28
C VAL A 65 1.61 -1.55 12.66
N ASP A 66 2.10 -0.61 13.46
CA ASP A 66 2.62 0.68 12.98
C ASP A 66 3.84 0.49 12.08
N ALA A 67 4.79 -0.37 12.48
CA ALA A 67 5.95 -0.69 11.67
C ALA A 67 5.56 -1.34 10.33
N LEU A 68 4.56 -2.25 10.35
CA LEU A 68 4.05 -2.88 9.14
C LEU A 68 3.35 -1.86 8.22
N THR A 69 2.55 -0.97 8.80
CA THR A 69 1.86 0.09 8.06
C THR A 69 2.85 1.05 7.41
N LYS A 70 3.90 1.44 8.14
CA LYS A 70 4.96 2.28 7.61
C LYS A 70 5.70 1.60 6.45
N ALA A 71 6.13 0.34 6.63
CA ALA A 71 6.81 -0.40 5.57
C ALA A 71 5.93 -0.58 4.33
N LYS A 72 4.62 -0.82 4.51
CA LYS A 72 3.66 -0.87 3.40
C LYS A 72 3.57 0.47 2.68
N ASN A 73 3.48 1.58 3.41
CA ASN A 73 3.39 2.91 2.82
C ASN A 73 4.67 3.28 2.06
N GLU A 74 5.85 2.94 2.58
CA GLU A 74 7.15 3.12 1.89
C GLU A 74 7.18 2.36 0.54
N VAL A 75 6.65 1.13 0.50
CA VAL A 75 6.54 0.37 -0.75
C VAL A 75 5.59 1.04 -1.75
N VAL A 76 4.43 1.50 -1.28
CA VAL A 76 3.46 2.21 -2.14
C VAL A 76 4.08 3.50 -2.68
N GLU A 77 4.75 4.28 -1.85
CA GLU A 77 5.43 5.50 -2.24
C GLU A 77 6.53 5.23 -3.28
N SER A 78 7.33 4.17 -3.09
CA SER A 78 8.34 3.76 -4.06
C SER A 78 7.74 3.40 -5.44
N TYR A 79 6.56 2.76 -5.47
CA TYR A 79 5.86 2.51 -6.72
C TYR A 79 5.35 3.80 -7.39
N GLU A 80 4.80 4.73 -6.62
CA GLU A 80 4.38 6.04 -7.14
C GLU A 80 5.57 6.81 -7.74
N GLN A 81 6.71 6.84 -7.05
CA GLN A 81 7.93 7.49 -7.54
C GLN A 81 8.47 6.81 -8.81
N THR A 82 8.45 5.48 -8.87
CA THR A 82 8.88 4.73 -10.06
C THR A 82 7.99 5.04 -11.27
N MET A 83 6.68 5.09 -11.06
CA MET A 83 5.70 5.45 -12.09
C MET A 83 5.91 6.89 -12.59
N GLN A 84 6.14 7.84 -11.69
CA GLN A 84 6.50 9.21 -12.07
C GLN A 84 7.79 9.26 -12.90
N GLY A 85 8.77 8.41 -12.57
CA GLY A 85 9.98 8.24 -13.40
C GLY A 85 9.67 7.75 -14.82
N TRP A 86 8.74 6.81 -14.98
CA TRP A 86 8.31 6.34 -16.31
C TRP A 86 7.64 7.43 -17.12
N VAL A 87 6.76 8.21 -16.49
CA VAL A 87 6.13 9.39 -17.14
C VAL A 87 7.21 10.36 -17.61
N GLN A 88 8.21 10.67 -16.78
CA GLN A 88 9.30 11.57 -17.16
C GLN A 88 10.14 11.02 -18.32
N VAL A 89 10.42 9.71 -18.34
CA VAL A 89 11.12 9.07 -19.47
C VAL A 89 10.30 9.19 -20.77
N MET A 90 8.99 9.01 -20.68
CA MET A 90 8.09 9.17 -21.83
C MET A 90 8.06 10.60 -22.35
N ASP A 91 7.98 11.59 -21.45
CA ASP A 91 8.01 13.01 -21.82
C ASP A 91 9.32 13.38 -22.53
N LEU A 92 10.46 12.90 -22.00
CA LEU A 92 11.79 13.12 -22.61
C LEU A 92 11.86 12.59 -24.04
N ARG A 93 11.21 11.45 -24.32
CA ARG A 93 11.22 10.84 -25.66
C ARG A 93 10.20 11.49 -26.60
N HIS A 94 8.98 11.71 -26.13
CA HIS A 94 7.86 12.12 -26.97
C HIS A 94 7.83 13.64 -27.26
N LYS A 95 8.67 14.44 -26.60
CA LYS A 95 8.71 15.92 -26.70
C LYS A 95 7.37 16.61 -26.35
N GLU A 96 6.42 15.87 -25.79
CA GLU A 96 5.25 16.44 -25.14
C GLU A 96 5.69 17.18 -23.87
N THR A 97 4.97 18.24 -23.50
CA THR A 97 5.30 18.99 -22.28
C THR A 97 5.00 18.12 -21.06
N LYS A 98 5.91 18.05 -20.07
CA LYS A 98 5.67 17.39 -18.76
C LYS A 98 4.32 17.76 -18.13
N ASP A 99 3.91 19.01 -18.31
CA ASP A 99 2.64 19.52 -17.82
C ASP A 99 1.42 18.84 -18.47
N HIS A 100 1.54 18.18 -19.62
CA HIS A 100 0.42 17.53 -20.31
C HIS A 100 -0.18 16.41 -19.47
N THR A 101 0.63 15.40 -19.14
CA THR A 101 0.17 14.22 -18.40
C THR A 101 -0.35 14.60 -17.02
N GLU A 102 0.31 15.54 -16.33
CA GLU A 102 -0.14 16.06 -15.04
C GLU A 102 -1.46 16.83 -15.13
N ARG A 103 -1.64 17.67 -16.16
CA ARG A 103 -2.91 18.41 -16.39
C ARG A 103 -4.05 17.45 -16.69
N VAL A 104 -3.85 16.50 -17.61
CA VAL A 104 -4.87 15.52 -18.00
C VAL A 104 -5.28 14.70 -16.79
N THR A 105 -4.32 14.15 -16.05
CA THR A 105 -4.58 13.40 -14.80
C THR A 105 -5.42 14.21 -13.81
N ARG A 106 -5.01 15.45 -13.52
CA ARG A 106 -5.74 16.31 -12.58
C ARG A 106 -7.17 16.61 -13.05
N MET A 107 -7.35 16.85 -14.35
CA MET A 107 -8.68 17.09 -14.93
C MET A 107 -9.55 15.84 -14.85
N THR A 108 -9.02 14.66 -15.18
CA THR A 108 -9.74 13.39 -15.11
C THR A 108 -10.17 13.05 -13.70
N VAL A 109 -9.29 13.18 -12.70
CA VAL A 109 -9.64 12.95 -11.29
C VAL A 109 -10.71 13.94 -10.81
N ARG A 110 -10.62 15.21 -11.21
CA ARG A 110 -11.64 16.22 -10.88
C ARG A 110 -12.99 15.88 -11.52
N PHE A 111 -12.98 15.44 -12.77
CA PHE A 111 -14.19 15.01 -13.47
C PHE A 111 -14.81 13.77 -12.80
N ALA A 112 -14.00 12.78 -12.44
CA ALA A 112 -14.43 11.60 -11.70
C ALA A 112 -15.13 11.96 -10.37
N ARG A 113 -14.56 12.92 -9.61
CA ARG A 113 -15.20 13.43 -8.38
C ARG A 113 -16.54 14.10 -8.67
N LEU A 114 -16.63 14.92 -9.73
CA LEU A 114 -17.87 15.57 -10.13
C LEU A 114 -18.93 14.57 -10.62
N ALA A 115 -18.50 13.46 -11.20
CA ALA A 115 -19.35 12.35 -11.61
C ALA A 115 -19.84 11.48 -10.42
N GLY A 116 -19.50 11.83 -9.18
CA GLY A 116 -19.98 11.16 -7.97
C GLY A 116 -19.07 10.06 -7.43
N ILE A 117 -17.85 9.90 -7.95
CA ILE A 117 -16.88 8.96 -7.41
C ILE A 117 -16.28 9.56 -6.13
N THR A 118 -16.64 8.98 -4.99
CA THR A 118 -16.20 9.40 -3.64
C THR A 118 -15.19 8.46 -3.00
N ASP A 119 -15.03 7.24 -3.52
CA ASP A 119 -14.03 6.30 -3.04
C ASP A 119 -12.62 6.76 -3.45
N GLU A 120 -11.81 7.13 -2.46
CA GLU A 120 -10.42 7.57 -2.68
C GLU A 120 -9.55 6.47 -3.32
N LYS A 121 -9.87 5.18 -3.10
CA LYS A 121 -9.14 4.10 -3.78
C LYS A 121 -9.45 4.07 -5.27
N ALA A 122 -10.72 4.15 -5.64
CA ALA A 122 -11.13 4.26 -7.05
C ALA A 122 -10.51 5.49 -7.73
N LEU A 123 -10.50 6.65 -7.05
CA LEU A 123 -9.87 7.86 -7.59
C LEU A 123 -8.35 7.71 -7.78
N LYS A 124 -7.66 7.02 -6.86
CA LYS A 124 -6.25 6.68 -7.02
C LYS A 124 -5.98 5.76 -8.21
N HIS A 125 -6.88 4.83 -8.50
CA HIS A 125 -6.78 3.99 -9.69
C HIS A 125 -6.97 4.78 -10.98
N ILE A 126 -7.96 5.68 -11.03
CA ILE A 126 -8.17 6.60 -12.15
C ILE A 126 -6.94 7.50 -12.36
N GLU A 127 -6.37 8.03 -11.27
CA GLU A 127 -5.16 8.85 -11.30
C GLU A 127 -3.99 8.08 -11.95
N ARG A 128 -3.71 6.86 -11.48
CA ARG A 128 -2.65 5.99 -12.01
C ARG A 128 -2.86 5.62 -13.47
N GLY A 129 -4.08 5.21 -13.82
CA GLY A 129 -4.45 4.86 -15.19
C GLY A 129 -4.25 6.04 -16.14
N THR A 130 -4.68 7.24 -15.72
CA THR A 130 -4.51 8.45 -16.52
C THR A 130 -3.04 8.87 -16.64
N MET A 131 -2.23 8.72 -15.60
CA MET A 131 -0.79 9.03 -15.70
C MET A 131 -0.05 8.11 -16.68
N LEU A 132 -0.47 6.85 -16.77
CA LEU A 132 0.22 5.83 -17.55
C LEU A 132 -0.44 5.49 -18.89
N HIS A 133 -1.57 6.11 -19.24
CA HIS A 133 -2.36 5.76 -20.43
C HIS A 133 -1.53 5.75 -21.73
N ASP A 134 -0.55 6.65 -21.82
CA ASP A 134 0.31 6.86 -22.98
C ASP A 134 1.65 6.11 -22.90
N VAL A 135 1.93 5.33 -21.84
CA VAL A 135 3.22 4.65 -21.65
C VAL A 135 3.56 3.70 -22.81
N GLY A 136 2.54 3.14 -23.46
CA GLY A 136 2.72 2.25 -24.60
C GLY A 136 3.26 2.95 -25.85
N LYS A 137 3.32 4.29 -25.87
CA LYS A 137 4.06 5.04 -26.91
C LYS A 137 5.53 4.65 -26.93
N ILE A 138 6.06 4.05 -25.86
CA ILE A 138 7.42 3.47 -25.83
C ILE A 138 7.65 2.45 -26.96
N GLY A 139 6.62 1.72 -27.38
CA GLY A 139 6.70 0.73 -28.45
C GLY A 139 6.53 1.30 -29.87
N ILE A 140 6.24 2.60 -30.00
CA ILE A 140 6.05 3.25 -31.30
C ILE A 140 7.40 3.69 -31.88
N PRO A 141 7.73 3.41 -33.15
CA PRO A 141 8.99 3.85 -33.77
C PRO A 141 9.17 5.37 -33.75
N ASP A 142 10.41 5.85 -33.55
CA ASP A 142 10.72 7.30 -33.49
C ASP A 142 10.32 8.04 -34.76
N ALA A 143 10.51 7.41 -35.94
CA ALA A 143 10.13 7.97 -37.23
C ALA A 143 8.62 8.32 -37.33
N ILE A 144 7.79 7.72 -36.46
CA ILE A 144 6.36 7.98 -36.33
C ILE A 144 6.11 8.88 -35.13
N LEU A 145 6.66 8.53 -33.96
CA LEU A 145 6.37 9.17 -32.68
C LEU A 145 6.78 10.65 -32.62
N ILE A 146 7.92 11.00 -33.22
CA ILE A 146 8.48 12.36 -33.22
C ILE A 146 8.52 12.97 -34.62
N LYS A 147 7.70 12.45 -35.54
CA LYS A 147 7.61 12.93 -36.92
C LYS A 147 7.19 14.40 -36.96
N PRO A 148 7.94 15.29 -37.63
CA PRO A 148 7.47 16.65 -37.88
C PRO A 148 6.36 16.63 -38.95
N GLY A 149 5.13 16.99 -38.55
CA GLY A 149 3.98 17.09 -39.45
C GLY A 149 2.93 15.98 -39.23
N LYS A 150 2.01 15.84 -40.19
CA LYS A 150 0.90 14.87 -40.07
C LYS A 150 1.38 13.45 -40.34
N LEU A 151 0.81 12.51 -39.60
CA LEU A 151 0.93 11.08 -39.89
C LEU A 151 0.09 10.74 -41.13
N ASN A 152 0.59 9.81 -41.95
CA ASN A 152 -0.19 9.15 -42.98
C ASN A 152 -1.04 8.02 -42.36
N GLU A 153 -1.85 7.33 -43.17
CA GLU A 153 -2.78 6.29 -42.67
C GLU A 153 -2.06 5.07 -42.06
N GLU A 154 -0.94 4.65 -42.65
CA GLU A 154 -0.12 3.53 -42.16
C GLU A 154 0.54 3.88 -40.82
N GLU A 155 1.13 5.07 -40.73
CA GLU A 155 1.74 5.61 -39.52
C GLU A 155 0.71 5.76 -38.40
N TRP A 156 -0.53 6.18 -38.74
CA TRP A 156 -1.64 6.19 -37.79
C TRP A 156 -2.00 4.79 -37.30
N THR A 157 -1.94 3.79 -38.18
CA THR A 157 -2.23 2.40 -37.81
C THR A 157 -1.24 1.90 -36.77
N HIS A 158 0.05 2.27 -36.91
CA HIS A 158 1.06 2.02 -35.88
C HIS A 158 0.81 2.83 -34.61
N MET A 159 0.55 4.14 -34.72
CA MET A 159 0.31 5.00 -33.55
C MET A 159 -0.86 4.49 -32.69
N LYS A 160 -1.91 3.92 -33.30
CA LYS A 160 -3.07 3.33 -32.59
C LYS A 160 -2.74 2.09 -31.75
N LEU A 161 -1.54 1.53 -31.85
CA LEU A 161 -1.11 0.39 -31.04
C LEU A 161 -0.70 0.80 -29.61
N HIS A 162 -0.43 2.09 -29.35
CA HIS A 162 0.06 2.49 -28.02
C HIS A 162 -0.87 2.11 -26.86
N PRO A 163 -2.22 2.12 -26.95
CA PRO A 163 -3.07 1.72 -25.83
C PRO A 163 -2.98 0.22 -25.52
N SER A 164 -2.93 -0.63 -26.56
CA SER A 164 -2.79 -2.09 -26.35
C SER A 164 -1.41 -2.43 -25.79
N ILE A 165 -0.35 -1.76 -26.27
CA ILE A 165 1.00 -1.89 -25.71
C ILE A 165 1.01 -1.44 -24.25
N ALA A 166 0.35 -0.32 -23.91
CA ALA A 166 0.23 0.15 -22.53
C ALA A 166 -0.48 -0.90 -21.67
N HIS A 167 -1.62 -1.42 -22.11
CA HIS A 167 -2.36 -2.46 -21.40
C HIS A 167 -1.50 -3.72 -21.18
N ASP A 168 -0.80 -4.21 -22.20
CA ASP A 168 0.05 -5.41 -22.12
C ASP A 168 1.27 -5.24 -21.19
N LEU A 169 1.80 -4.02 -21.10
CA LEU A 169 2.88 -3.69 -20.17
C LEU A 169 2.37 -3.63 -18.73
N LEU A 170 1.24 -2.94 -18.52
CA LEU A 170 0.76 -2.61 -17.19
C LEU A 170 -0.02 -3.75 -16.54
N SER A 171 -0.71 -4.60 -17.31
CA SER A 171 -1.50 -5.74 -16.80
C SER A 171 -0.67 -6.79 -16.06
N LYS A 172 0.65 -6.79 -16.29
CA LYS A 172 1.61 -7.63 -15.58
C LYS A 172 1.94 -7.11 -14.18
N ILE A 173 1.54 -5.88 -13.86
CA ILE A 173 1.84 -5.20 -12.60
C ILE A 173 0.57 -5.23 -11.73
N LYS A 174 0.54 -6.15 -10.76
CA LYS A 174 -0.61 -6.32 -9.85
C LYS A 174 -1.05 -5.03 -9.13
N PHE A 175 -0.10 -4.13 -8.85
CA PHE A 175 -0.40 -2.83 -8.23
C PHE A 175 -1.29 -1.93 -9.11
N LEU A 176 -1.26 -2.13 -10.42
CA LEU A 176 -1.95 -1.33 -11.42
C LEU A 176 -3.19 -2.01 -12.00
N GLU A 177 -3.49 -3.26 -11.63
CA GLU A 177 -4.60 -4.06 -12.18
C GLU A 177 -5.92 -3.26 -12.28
N ASN A 178 -6.37 -2.68 -11.16
CA ASN A 178 -7.60 -1.86 -11.12
C ASN A 178 -7.48 -0.48 -11.80
N SER A 179 -6.28 -0.13 -12.29
CA SER A 179 -6.00 1.15 -12.97
C SER A 179 -6.02 1.00 -14.49
N LEU A 180 -6.28 -0.21 -14.98
CA LEU A 180 -6.32 -0.57 -16.41
C LEU A 180 -7.73 -0.79 -16.92
N ASP A 181 -8.71 -0.86 -16.01
CA ASP A 181 -10.10 -0.93 -16.40
C ASP A 181 -10.42 0.30 -17.24
N GLU A 182 -10.84 0.05 -18.48
CA GLU A 182 -11.50 1.07 -19.28
C GLU A 182 -12.63 1.66 -18.43
N PRO A 183 -12.84 2.99 -18.45
CA PRO A 183 -14.01 3.56 -17.79
C PRO A 183 -15.22 2.75 -18.24
N PRO A 184 -16.10 2.31 -17.31
CA PRO A 184 -17.25 1.48 -17.66
C PRO A 184 -17.92 2.15 -18.84
N GLN A 185 -18.09 1.40 -19.94
CA GLN A 185 -18.66 1.94 -21.17
C GLN A 185 -19.87 2.77 -20.77
N PHE A 186 -19.78 4.08 -20.99
CA PHE A 186 -20.89 4.97 -20.74
C PHE A 186 -22.00 4.50 -21.67
N ASN A 187 -22.88 3.65 -21.15
CA ASN A 187 -24.05 3.15 -21.87
C ASN A 187 -24.96 4.35 -22.14
N GLY A 188 -24.73 5.00 -23.28
CA GLY A 188 -25.73 5.66 -24.11
C GLY A 188 -26.72 6.59 -23.42
N TYR A 189 -26.28 7.55 -22.62
CA TYR A 189 -27.13 8.69 -22.24
C TYR A 189 -26.41 10.03 -22.47
N PHE A 190 -26.40 10.44 -23.74
CA PHE A 190 -26.57 11.84 -24.15
C PHE A 190 -27.86 11.92 -24.97
#